data_AF-A0A382TBD6-F1
#
_entry.id   AF-A0A382TBD6-F1
#
_cell.length_a   1.000
_cell.length_b   1.000
_cell.length_c   1.000
_cell.angle_alpha   90.00
_cell.angle_beta   90.00
_cell.angle_gamma   90.00
#
_symmetry.space_group_name_H-M   'P 1'
#
loop_
_entity.id
_entity.type
_entity.pdbx_description
1 polymer ?
#
loop_
_entity_poly.entity_id
_entity_poly.type
_entity_poly.pdbx_seq_one_letter_code
_entity_poly.pdbx_strand_id
1 'polypeptide(L)'
;MSYSPLLIRLIDTLRCMPGVGRKSAQRIAFYLLERDRSGAEKLSDALADAAKNIGHCIRCRMLTEHEICDICSLVGRDESQLCVVESPADVMAVEDATGYRGLYFVLMGHLSPLDGIGPDELGI
;
A
#
# COMPACT_ATOMS: atom_id res chain seq x y z
N MET A 1 -15.83 21.94 -24.78
CA MET A 1 -14.37 22.14 -24.70
C MET A 1 -13.74 20.76 -24.55
N SER A 2 -12.96 20.30 -25.53
CA SER A 2 -12.33 18.97 -25.44
C SER A 2 -10.97 19.12 -24.77
N TYR A 3 -10.73 18.38 -23.70
CA TYR A 3 -9.42 18.33 -23.06
C TYR A 3 -8.42 17.58 -23.93
N SER A 4 -7.13 17.89 -23.78
CA SER A 4 -6.04 17.10 -24.40
C SER A 4 -6.15 15.63 -23.99
N PRO A 5 -5.90 14.66 -24.89
CA PRO A 5 -5.91 13.24 -24.56
C PRO A 5 -4.99 12.88 -23.38
N LEU A 6 -3.86 13.56 -23.21
CA LEU A 6 -2.94 13.35 -22.09
C LEU A 6 -3.55 13.76 -20.74
N LEU A 7 -4.29 14.86 -20.73
CA LEU A 7 -4.99 15.32 -19.53
C LEU A 7 -6.13 14.38 -19.15
N ILE A 8 -6.89 13.89 -20.13
CA ILE A 8 -7.97 12.91 -19.88
C ILE A 8 -7.37 11.64 -19.29
N ARG A 9 -6.27 11.13 -19.87
CA ARG A 9 -5.56 9.97 -19.35
C ARG A 9 -5.12 10.17 -17.90
N LEU A 10 -4.52 11.32 -17.56
CA LEU A 10 -4.10 11.60 -16.18
C LEU A 10 -5.30 11.60 -15.22
N ILE A 11 -6.40 12.27 -15.58
CA ILE A 11 -7.62 12.32 -14.76
C ILE A 11 -8.19 10.92 -14.55
N ASP A 12 -8.22 10.09 -15.59
CA ASP A 12 -8.77 8.74 -15.47
C ASP A 12 -7.85 7.81 -14.67
N THR A 13 -6.53 7.90 -14.83
CA THR A 13 -5.57 7.10 -14.04
C THR A 13 -5.65 7.44 -12.55
N LEU A 14 -5.76 8.72 -12.18
CA LEU A 14 -5.86 9.14 -10.78
C LEU A 14 -7.09 8.56 -10.03
N ARG A 15 -8.10 8.07 -10.75
CA ARG A 15 -9.31 7.46 -10.16
C ARG A 15 -9.07 6.05 -9.62
N CYS A 16 -7.92 5.43 -9.86
CA CYS A 16 -7.59 4.16 -9.22
C CYS A 16 -7.32 4.30 -7.71
N MET A 17 -7.04 5.52 -7.24
CA MET A 17 -6.75 5.76 -5.83
C MET A 17 -8.02 5.70 -4.99
N PRO A 18 -7.99 5.05 -3.81
CA PRO A 18 -9.15 4.99 -2.92
C PRO A 18 -9.58 6.40 -2.51
N GLY A 19 -10.88 6.67 -2.58
CA GLY A 19 -11.45 7.99 -2.25
C GLY A 19 -11.32 9.06 -3.35
N VAL A 20 -10.68 8.78 -4.49
CA VAL A 20 -10.50 9.75 -5.59
C VAL A 20 -11.54 9.55 -6.70
N GLY A 21 -12.65 10.29 -6.59
CA GLY A 21 -13.65 10.38 -7.67
C GLY A 21 -13.22 11.31 -8.82
N ARG A 22 -13.98 11.30 -9.93
CA ARG A 22 -13.69 12.10 -11.15
C ARG A 22 -13.42 13.59 -10.87
N LYS A 23 -14.25 14.23 -10.04
CA LYS A 23 -14.08 15.66 -9.70
C LYS A 23 -12.78 15.92 -8.91
N SER A 24 -12.44 15.03 -7.99
CA SER A 24 -11.20 15.12 -7.22
C SER A 24 -9.97 14.90 -8.11
N ALA A 25 -10.00 13.86 -8.96
CA ALA A 25 -8.95 13.59 -9.93
C ALA A 25 -8.69 14.78 -10.86
N GLN A 26 -9.75 15.41 -11.39
CA GLN A 26 -9.64 16.61 -12.22
C GLN A 26 -8.98 17.78 -11.48
N ARG A 27 -9.36 18.02 -10.22
CA ARG A 27 -8.74 19.07 -9.39
C ARG A 27 -7.25 18.81 -9.16
N ILE A 28 -6.88 17.56 -8.86
CA ILE A 28 -5.49 17.16 -8.64
C ILE A 28 -4.68 17.35 -9.93
N ALA A 29 -5.20 16.87 -11.06
CA ALA A 29 -4.52 16.98 -12.35
C ALA A 29 -4.23 18.44 -12.74
N PHE A 30 -5.20 19.34 -12.57
CA PHE A 30 -4.97 20.77 -12.83
C PHE A 30 -3.97 21.40 -11.88
N TYR A 31 -4.06 21.10 -10.58
CA TYR A 31 -3.10 21.60 -9.60
C TYR A 31 -1.66 21.21 -9.96
N LEU A 32 -1.42 19.92 -10.25
CA LEU A 32 -0.10 19.42 -10.63
C LEU A 32 0.43 20.09 -11.91
N LEU A 33 -0.41 20.26 -12.93
CA LEU A 33 0.03 20.82 -14.21
C LEU A 33 0.20 22.35 -14.22
N GLU A 34 -0.55 23.06 -13.39
CA GLU A 34 -0.54 24.53 -13.35
C GLU A 34 0.39 25.08 -12.26
N ARG A 35 0.53 24.38 -11.14
CA ARG A 35 1.20 24.90 -9.94
C ARG A 35 2.37 24.07 -9.45
N ASP A 36 2.40 22.76 -9.75
CA ASP A 36 3.40 21.86 -9.17
C ASP A 36 3.88 20.76 -10.14
N ARG A 37 4.49 21.19 -11.26
CA ARG A 37 4.98 20.25 -12.27
C ARG A 37 6.12 19.37 -11.76
N SER A 38 7.00 19.93 -10.95
CA SER A 38 8.10 19.17 -10.35
C SER A 38 7.58 18.16 -9.32
N GLY A 39 6.53 18.50 -8.55
CA GLY A 39 5.83 17.54 -7.71
C GLY A 39 5.17 16.42 -8.52
N ALA A 40 4.61 16.73 -9.69
CA ALA A 40 4.04 15.72 -10.60
C ALA A 40 5.08 14.72 -11.10
N GLU A 41 6.27 15.20 -11.50
CA GLU A 41 7.39 14.36 -11.92
C GLU A 41 7.88 13.47 -10.77
N LYS A 42 8.14 14.07 -9.59
CA LYS A 42 8.55 13.31 -8.40
C LYS A 42 7.55 12.24 -7.99
N LEU A 43 6.25 12.54 -8.05
CA LEU A 43 5.19 11.58 -7.74
C LEU A 43 5.19 10.43 -8.75
N SER A 44 5.36 10.73 -10.04
CA SER A 44 5.43 9.72 -11.09
C SER A 44 6.60 8.75 -10.83
N ASP A 45 7.77 9.29 -10.53
CA ASP A 45 8.98 8.48 -10.27
C ASP A 45 8.82 7.63 -9.01
N ALA A 46 8.38 8.23 -7.90
CA ALA A 46 8.18 7.52 -6.64
C ALA A 46 7.15 6.38 -6.76
N LEU A 47 6.04 6.61 -7.50
CA LEU A 47 5.05 5.56 -7.75
C LEU A 47 5.61 4.42 -8.60
N ALA A 48 6.37 4.74 -9.64
CA ALA A 48 6.97 3.74 -10.52
C ALA A 48 8.01 2.90 -9.77
N ASP A 49 8.87 3.54 -8.97
CA ASP A 49 9.90 2.85 -8.20
C ASP A 49 9.29 1.99 -7.09
N ALA A 50 8.31 2.51 -6.34
CA ALA A 50 7.65 1.75 -5.29
C ALA A 50 6.92 0.52 -5.85
N ALA A 51 6.17 0.68 -6.95
CA ALA A 51 5.44 -0.43 -7.58
C ALA A 51 6.37 -1.52 -8.15
N LYS A 52 7.61 -1.16 -8.48
CA LYS A 52 8.60 -2.10 -9.02
C LYS A 52 9.39 -2.83 -7.94
N ASN A 53 9.73 -2.13 -6.86
CA ASN A 53 10.74 -2.60 -5.91
C ASN A 53 10.15 -3.06 -4.57
N ILE A 54 8.94 -2.62 -4.20
CA ILE A 54 8.29 -3.07 -2.97
C ILE A 54 7.57 -4.39 -3.23
N GLY A 55 8.00 -5.43 -2.52
CA GLY A 55 7.38 -6.74 -2.50
C GLY A 55 6.87 -7.09 -1.11
N HIS A 56 6.97 -8.37 -0.76
CA HIS A 56 6.53 -8.90 0.53
C HIS A 56 7.66 -9.65 1.21
N CYS A 57 7.77 -9.46 2.54
CA CYS A 57 8.66 -10.22 3.39
C CYS A 57 8.30 -11.71 3.33
N ILE A 58 9.28 -12.59 3.11
CA ILE A 58 9.03 -14.03 2.98
C ILE A 58 8.57 -14.69 4.29
N ARG A 59 8.75 -14.02 5.44
CA ARG A 59 8.35 -14.54 6.77
C ARG A 59 6.98 -14.08 7.22
N CYS A 60 6.71 -12.78 7.16
CA CYS A 60 5.49 -12.17 7.71
C CYS A 60 4.57 -11.54 6.67
N ARG A 61 4.99 -11.50 5.40
CA ARG A 61 4.31 -10.87 4.26
C ARG A 61 4.11 -9.36 4.35
N MET A 62 4.70 -8.68 5.34
CA MET A 62 4.73 -7.21 5.38
C MET A 62 5.38 -6.62 4.12
N LEU A 63 4.96 -5.42 3.72
CA LEU A 63 5.57 -4.71 2.60
C LEU A 63 7.03 -4.35 2.90
N THR A 64 7.93 -4.66 1.99
CA THR A 64 9.37 -4.36 2.11
C THR A 64 10.07 -4.48 0.76
N GLU A 65 11.20 -3.79 0.60
CA GLU A 65 12.11 -3.93 -0.54
C GLU A 65 13.12 -5.07 -0.35
N HIS A 66 13.18 -5.65 0.85
CA HIS A 66 14.09 -6.72 1.23
C HIS A 66 13.38 -8.07 1.28
N GLU A 67 14.15 -9.16 1.23
CA GLU A 67 13.60 -10.51 1.40
C GLU A 67 12.96 -10.69 2.80
N ILE A 68 13.57 -10.06 3.82
CA ILE A 68 13.11 -10.05 5.21
C ILE A 68 12.92 -8.59 5.65
N CYS A 69 11.75 -8.25 6.17
CA CYS A 69 11.50 -6.89 6.67
C CYS A 69 12.22 -6.61 7.99
N ASP A 70 12.37 -5.32 8.32
CA ASP A 70 13.06 -4.84 9.52
C ASP A 70 12.50 -5.43 10.81
N ILE A 71 11.17 -5.62 10.89
CA ILE A 71 10.51 -6.23 12.05
C ILE A 71 10.98 -7.67 12.26
N CYS A 72 11.07 -8.46 11.19
CA CYS A 72 11.48 -9.86 11.27
C CYS A 72 12.99 -10.05 11.48
N SER A 73 13.81 -9.08 11.05
CA SER A 73 15.27 -9.13 11.26
C SER A 73 15.73 -8.54 12.59
N LEU A 74 14.84 -7.84 13.31
CA LEU A 74 15.22 -7.15 14.55
C LEU A 74 15.51 -8.13 15.68
N VAL A 75 16.74 -8.06 16.21
CA VAL A 75 17.14 -8.81 17.40
C VAL A 75 16.53 -8.16 18.65
N GLY A 76 15.82 -8.95 19.46
CA GLY A 76 15.18 -8.49 20.69
C GLY A 76 13.65 -8.49 20.68
N ARG A 77 13.03 -8.97 19.59
CA ARG A 77 11.61 -9.32 19.57
C ARG A 77 11.38 -10.67 20.24
N ASP A 78 10.18 -10.85 20.78
CA ASP A 78 9.74 -12.10 21.40
C ASP A 78 9.23 -13.06 20.32
N GLU A 79 10.07 -14.05 19.97
CA GLU A 79 9.74 -15.05 18.96
C GLU A 79 8.66 -16.05 19.40
N SER A 80 8.28 -16.06 20.69
CA SER A 80 7.20 -16.91 21.19
C SER A 80 5.81 -16.35 20.94
N GLN A 81 5.72 -15.09 20.48
CA GLN A 81 4.47 -14.37 20.25
C GLN A 81 4.32 -13.98 18.78
N LEU A 82 3.16 -14.30 18.20
CA LEU A 82 2.81 -13.96 16.82
C LEU A 82 1.45 -13.24 16.78
N CYS A 83 1.44 -12.01 16.28
CA CYS A 83 0.24 -11.23 16.02
C CYS A 83 -0.16 -11.37 14.56
N VAL A 84 -1.28 -12.05 14.31
CA VAL A 84 -1.85 -12.18 12.97
C VAL A 84 -2.79 -11.01 12.71
N VAL A 85 -2.59 -10.32 11.59
CA VAL A 85 -3.39 -9.14 11.22
C VAL A 85 -3.88 -9.23 9.77
N GLU A 86 -4.93 -8.48 9.44
CA GLU A 86 -5.52 -8.52 8.09
C GLU A 86 -4.61 -7.82 7.06
N SER A 87 -4.07 -6.64 7.40
CA SER A 87 -3.38 -5.77 6.46
C SER A 87 -2.06 -5.20 7.01
N PRO A 88 -1.15 -4.70 6.14
CA PRO A 88 0.04 -3.98 6.57
C PRO A 88 -0.26 -2.75 7.44
N ALA A 89 -1.39 -2.09 7.21
CA ALA A 89 -1.80 -0.92 7.99
C ALA A 89 -2.09 -1.29 9.46
N ASP A 90 -2.59 -2.49 9.71
CA ASP A 90 -2.85 -2.99 11.06
C ASP A 90 -1.54 -3.22 11.84
N VAL A 91 -0.48 -3.67 11.17
CA VAL A 91 0.86 -3.77 11.79
C VAL A 91 1.30 -2.40 12.30
N MET A 92 1.19 -1.37 11.45
CA MET A 92 1.56 0.00 11.82
C MET A 92 0.72 0.52 12.99
N ALA A 93 -0.60 0.27 12.95
CA ALA A 93 -1.50 0.68 14.03
C ALA A 93 -1.12 0.04 15.37
N VAL A 94 -0.76 -1.24 15.38
CA VAL A 94 -0.34 -1.95 16.61
C VAL A 94 1.02 -1.45 17.09
N GLU A 95 2.00 -1.26 16.19
CA GLU A 95 3.33 -0.75 16.55
C GLU A 95 3.25 0.67 17.14
N ASP A 96 2.42 1.55 16.57
CA ASP A 96 2.30 2.95 17.01
C ASP A 96 1.51 3.09 18.32
N ALA A 97 0.45 2.28 18.49
CA ALA A 97 -0.47 2.42 19.62
C ALA A 97 -0.05 1.62 20.86
N THR A 98 0.87 0.67 20.74
CA THR A 98 1.18 -0.30 21.80
C THR A 98 2.67 -0.47 22.03
N GLY A 99 3.03 -1.23 23.06
CA GLY A 99 4.40 -1.70 23.29
C GLY A 99 4.63 -3.13 22.81
N TYR A 100 3.89 -3.59 21.79
CA TYR A 100 4.00 -4.96 21.31
C TYR A 100 5.42 -5.26 20.82
N ARG A 101 5.97 -6.39 21.26
CA ARG A 101 7.36 -6.80 20.96
C ARG A 101 7.44 -8.16 20.27
N GLY A 102 6.30 -8.77 19.94
CA GLY A 102 6.28 -10.03 19.21
C GLY A 102 6.50 -9.85 17.70
N LEU A 103 6.33 -10.95 16.98
CA LEU A 103 6.37 -10.98 15.52
C LEU A 103 4.97 -10.80 14.93
N TYR A 104 4.90 -10.56 13.61
CA TYR A 104 3.64 -10.41 12.89
C TYR A 104 3.49 -11.45 11.78
N PHE A 105 2.26 -11.66 11.36
CA PHE A 105 1.92 -12.29 10.09
C PHE A 105 0.73 -11.55 9.45
N VAL A 106 0.89 -11.08 8.22
CA VAL A 106 -0.12 -10.29 7.51
C VAL A 106 -0.92 -11.20 6.58
N LEU A 107 -2.25 -11.24 6.73
CA LEU A 107 -3.15 -12.10 5.96
C LEU A 107 -3.44 -11.62 4.53
N MET A 108 -3.24 -10.32 4.26
CA MET A 108 -3.61 -9.67 2.98
C MET A 108 -5.11 -9.67 2.70
N GLY A 109 -5.91 -9.60 3.76
CA GLY A 109 -7.37 -9.57 3.69
C GLY A 109 -8.02 -10.38 4.79
N HIS A 110 -9.29 -10.69 4.59
CA HIS A 110 -10.12 -11.52 5.45
C HIS A 110 -10.96 -12.49 4.62
N LEU A 111 -11.50 -13.52 5.27
CA LEU A 111 -12.42 -14.45 4.65
C LEU A 111 -13.73 -13.75 4.31
N SER A 112 -14.15 -13.83 3.06
CA SER A 112 -15.44 -13.32 2.60
C SER A 112 -16.13 -14.37 1.72
N PRO A 113 -16.98 -15.23 2.29
CA PRO A 113 -17.72 -16.22 1.51
C PRO A 113 -18.63 -15.61 0.44
N LEU A 114 -19.13 -14.39 0.67
CA LEU A 114 -19.98 -13.67 -0.29
C LEU A 114 -19.18 -13.23 -1.53
N ASP A 115 -17.91 -12.90 -1.35
CA ASP A 115 -17.00 -12.51 -2.43
C ASP A 115 -16.17 -13.69 -2.96
N GLY A 116 -16.39 -14.90 -2.42
CA GLY A 116 -15.66 -16.11 -2.80
C GLY A 116 -14.20 -16.14 -2.31
N ILE A 117 -13.86 -15.39 -1.26
CA ILE A 117 -12.51 -15.35 -0.67
C ILE A 117 -12.42 -16.37 0.47
N GLY A 118 -11.69 -17.46 0.24
CA GLY A 118 -11.39 -18.52 1.19
C GLY A 118 -9.94 -18.49 1.70
N PRO A 119 -9.51 -19.53 2.43
CA PRO A 119 -8.15 -19.64 2.98
C PRO A 119 -7.05 -19.62 1.89
N ASP A 120 -7.28 -20.33 0.79
CA ASP A 120 -6.33 -20.42 -0.33
C ASP A 120 -6.07 -19.03 -0.94
N GLU A 121 -7.09 -18.18 -1.05
CA GLU A 121 -6.99 -16.81 -1.55
C GLU A 121 -6.20 -15.90 -0.59
N LEU A 122 -6.21 -16.19 0.71
CA LEU A 122 -5.38 -15.50 1.71
C LEU A 122 -3.97 -16.10 1.82
N GLY A 123 -3.69 -17.18 1.09
CA GLY A 123 -2.40 -17.87 1.07
C GLY A 123 -2.09 -18.62 2.36
N ILE A 124 -3.11 -19.24 2.97
CA ILE A 124 -3.02 -20.06 4.19
C ILE A 124 -3.63 -21.45 4.02
#